data_AF-A0A6G8BVE4-F1
#
_entry.id   AF-A0A6G8BVE4-F1
#
_cell.length_a   1.000
_cell.length_b   1.000
_cell.length_c   1.000
_cell.angle_alpha   90.00
_cell.angle_beta   90.00
_cell.angle_gamma   90.00
#
_symmetry.space_group_name_H-M   'P 1'
#
loop_
_entity.id
_entity.type
_entity.pdbx_description
1 polymer ?
#
loop_
_entity_poly.entity_id
_entity_poly.type
_entity_poly.pdbx_seq_one_letter_code
_entity_poly.pdbx_strand_id
1 'polypeptide(L)'
;MSKIEGFSNYAAQGDNARGLDRGGGARSRGEFEGMLIEVEDEAMLITESAEELSLFNSSKAESKNAAERKKDTMRSLERMNKDEVAECMEASETFENAEEEAMFAHLMLAGRQDPGRLARQKFGRASDQFLALQYALNKGEEEGSDGEVLDAIREALDDLDMEAGPQIRADLNTLGAASEGMGSKEELQEFQQTYTDIVLGEPTLVGTLSLALSRFGPKDFAVGMDRLVKALGQDVAAARSSCDPTRLQNLIQDLYHLRVVATVLDSAKELFAQLAARHGSLGGDAVALTKELVTLSSEKWVAGSRFATLVEKQGARTTEAQIHMLTGLKSLMRSMPERVFVDADQRQGVLNALQDALDKAIEREEEGG
;
A
#
# COMPACT_ATOMS: atom_id res chain seq x y z
N MET A 1 -33.04 21.25 42.12
CA MET A 1 -33.65 20.44 43.18
C MET A 1 -33.23 19.00 42.93
N SER A 2 -32.37 18.47 43.80
CA SER A 2 -32.65 17.31 44.68
C SER A 2 -32.81 15.98 43.92
N LYS A 3 -32.21 14.87 44.32
CA LYS A 3 -31.38 14.53 45.49
C LYS A 3 -30.83 13.12 45.23
N ILE A 4 -29.67 12.86 45.82
CA ILE A 4 -29.15 11.54 46.13
C ILE A 4 -30.08 10.85 47.13
N GLU A 5 -30.45 9.60 46.87
CA GLU A 5 -30.91 8.60 47.84
C GLU A 5 -30.47 7.23 47.29
N GLY A 6 -29.89 6.28 48.02
CA GLY A 6 -29.60 6.18 49.44
C GLY A 6 -29.22 4.72 49.69
N PHE A 7 -27.95 4.44 49.94
CA PHE A 7 -27.50 3.17 50.50
C PHE A 7 -27.65 3.23 52.02
N SER A 8 -28.52 2.37 52.56
CA SER A 8 -28.65 1.98 53.97
C SER A 8 -29.58 0.76 53.94
N ASN A 9 -29.42 -0.32 54.71
CA ASN A 9 -28.91 -0.40 56.07
C ASN A 9 -28.70 -1.88 56.44
N TYR A 10 -27.71 -2.10 57.32
CA TYR A 10 -27.71 -3.00 58.49
C TYR A 10 -27.83 -4.52 58.29
N ALA A 11 -27.24 -5.38 59.10
CA ALA A 11 -26.24 -5.32 60.17
C ALA A 11 -26.09 -6.76 60.72
N ALA A 12 -25.14 -6.91 61.65
CA ALA A 12 -24.96 -7.95 62.65
C ALA A 12 -23.92 -9.02 62.27
N GLN A 13 -22.67 -8.89 62.74
CA GLN A 13 -22.17 -9.23 64.09
C GLN A 13 -22.43 -10.69 64.47
N GLY A 14 -21.34 -11.42 64.70
CA GLY A 14 -21.37 -12.77 65.25
C GLY A 14 -19.98 -13.39 65.28
N ASP A 15 -19.09 -12.80 66.07
CA ASP A 15 -17.79 -13.37 66.44
C ASP A 15 -18.02 -14.66 67.27
N ASN A 16 -17.37 -15.77 66.93
CA ASN A 16 -17.12 -16.86 67.87
C ASN A 16 -16.00 -17.79 67.40
N ALA A 17 -14.91 -17.73 68.13
CA ALA A 17 -13.74 -18.60 68.03
C ALA A 17 -14.00 -20.00 68.61
N ARG A 18 -13.35 -21.02 68.02
CA ARG A 18 -12.51 -22.07 68.65
C ARG A 18 -12.59 -23.39 67.89
N GLY A 19 -11.41 -24.02 67.69
CA GLY A 19 -11.32 -25.48 67.63
C GLY A 19 -10.42 -26.03 66.53
N LEU A 20 -9.22 -26.44 66.93
CA LEU A 20 -8.31 -27.36 66.22
C LEU A 20 -9.04 -28.63 65.75
N ASP A 21 -8.65 -29.23 64.61
CA ASP A 21 -7.79 -30.43 64.57
C ASP A 21 -7.68 -31.02 63.14
N ARG A 22 -6.57 -31.69 62.88
CA ARG A 22 -6.20 -32.38 61.63
C ARG A 22 -7.08 -33.60 61.37
N GLY A 23 -7.36 -33.90 60.09
CA GLY A 23 -7.87 -35.20 59.65
C GLY A 23 -7.68 -35.40 58.16
N GLY A 24 -6.80 -36.33 57.77
CA GLY A 24 -6.43 -36.59 56.38
C GLY A 24 -7.56 -37.18 55.54
N GLY A 25 -7.68 -36.72 54.30
CA GLY A 25 -8.47 -37.38 53.26
C GLY A 25 -7.80 -38.72 52.90
N ALA A 26 -8.39 -39.82 53.34
CA ALA A 26 -7.95 -41.15 52.98
C ALA A 26 -8.25 -41.39 51.49
N ARG A 27 -7.19 -41.58 50.69
CA ARG A 27 -7.32 -42.17 49.34
C ARG A 27 -7.75 -43.63 49.50
N SER A 28 -8.91 -43.97 48.98
CA SER A 28 -9.40 -45.35 48.93
C SER A 28 -8.60 -46.14 47.88
N ARG A 29 -7.60 -46.89 48.33
CA ARG A 29 -6.89 -47.90 47.54
C ARG A 29 -7.65 -49.22 47.57
N GLY A 30 -7.96 -49.75 46.39
CA GLY A 30 -8.46 -51.12 46.22
C GLY A 30 -7.41 -51.99 45.50
N GLU A 31 -7.36 -53.27 45.84
CA GLU A 31 -6.49 -54.24 45.19
C GLU A 31 -7.37 -55.22 44.40
N PHE A 32 -7.14 -55.32 43.09
CA PHE A 32 -7.81 -56.29 42.23
C PHE A 32 -6.75 -57.09 41.47
N GLU A 33 -6.79 -58.42 41.63
CA GLU A 33 -5.83 -59.38 41.06
C GLU A 33 -4.34 -59.06 41.31
N GLY A 34 -4.01 -58.50 42.47
CA GLY A 34 -2.63 -58.26 42.90
C GLY A 34 -1.99 -56.99 42.32
N MET A 35 -2.75 -56.13 41.65
CA MET A 35 -2.33 -54.76 41.34
C MET A 35 -3.12 -53.75 42.18
N LEU A 36 -2.38 -52.80 42.76
CA LEU A 36 -2.94 -51.65 43.46
C LEU A 36 -3.52 -50.68 42.43
N ILE A 37 -4.83 -50.45 42.49
CA ILE A 37 -5.51 -49.48 41.62
C ILE A 37 -5.90 -48.28 42.48
N GLU A 38 -5.43 -47.08 42.09
CA GLU A 38 -5.94 -45.82 42.61
C GLU A 38 -7.13 -45.40 41.74
N VAL A 39 -8.29 -45.19 42.36
CA VAL A 39 -9.46 -44.63 41.66
C VAL A 39 -9.19 -43.14 41.46
N GLU A 40 -9.03 -42.73 40.21
CA GLU A 40 -8.89 -41.32 39.87
C GLU A 40 -10.16 -40.56 40.22
N ASP A 41 -9.96 -39.36 40.77
CA ASP A 41 -11.00 -38.50 41.30
C ASP A 41 -12.00 -38.15 40.18
N GLU A 42 -13.30 -38.29 40.41
CA GLU A 42 -14.37 -38.03 39.42
C GLU A 42 -14.26 -36.62 38.82
N ALA A 43 -13.69 -35.68 39.57
CA ALA A 43 -13.39 -34.33 39.12
C ALA A 43 -12.31 -34.27 38.01
N MET A 44 -11.33 -35.16 38.00
CA MET A 44 -10.28 -35.21 36.97
C MET A 44 -10.81 -35.75 35.64
N LEU A 45 -11.65 -36.79 35.68
CA LEU A 45 -12.29 -37.38 34.48
C LEU A 45 -13.23 -36.40 33.74
N ILE A 46 -13.95 -35.56 34.48
CA ILE A 46 -14.82 -34.52 33.90
C ILE A 46 -13.97 -33.39 33.29
N THR A 47 -12.82 -33.07 33.90
CA THR A 47 -11.93 -32.01 33.40
C THR A 47 -11.26 -32.45 32.11
N GLU A 48 -10.78 -33.69 32.03
CA GLU A 48 -10.19 -34.26 30.81
C GLU A 48 -11.20 -34.36 29.65
N SER A 49 -12.45 -34.73 29.95
CA SER A 49 -13.55 -34.75 28.97
C SER A 49 -13.93 -33.34 28.48
N ALA A 50 -13.89 -32.34 29.36
CA ALA A 50 -14.12 -30.94 29.00
C ALA A 50 -12.97 -30.38 28.15
N GLU A 51 -11.74 -30.79 28.41
CA GLU A 51 -10.56 -30.43 27.62
C GLU A 51 -10.60 -31.08 26.22
N GLU A 52 -11.00 -32.34 26.08
CA GLU A 52 -11.21 -32.97 24.76
C GLU A 52 -12.34 -32.28 23.95
N LEU A 53 -13.46 -31.92 24.59
CA LEU A 53 -14.54 -31.17 23.93
C LEU A 53 -14.11 -29.75 23.55
N SER A 54 -13.27 -29.11 24.36
CA SER A 54 -12.67 -27.80 24.07
C SER A 54 -11.70 -27.87 22.88
N LEU A 55 -10.87 -28.92 22.81
CA LEU A 55 -9.97 -29.17 21.68
C LEU A 55 -10.73 -29.49 20.39
N PHE A 56 -11.81 -30.29 20.46
CA PHE A 56 -12.64 -30.59 19.29
C PHE A 56 -13.40 -29.36 18.76
N ASN A 57 -13.90 -28.51 19.67
CA ASN A 57 -14.53 -27.24 19.28
C ASN A 57 -13.51 -26.23 18.78
N SER A 58 -12.31 -26.19 19.37
CA SER A 58 -11.18 -25.38 18.89
C SER A 58 -10.75 -25.82 17.49
N SER A 59 -10.57 -27.11 17.25
CA SER A 59 -10.17 -27.64 15.94
C SER A 59 -11.23 -27.41 14.86
N LYS A 60 -12.52 -27.50 15.21
CA LYS A 60 -13.63 -27.23 14.29
C LYS A 60 -13.83 -25.74 14.04
N ALA A 61 -13.58 -24.89 15.05
CA ALA A 61 -13.56 -23.44 14.91
C ALA A 61 -12.34 -22.99 14.10
N GLU A 62 -11.15 -23.55 14.32
CA GLU A 62 -9.96 -23.31 13.50
C GLU A 62 -10.15 -23.82 12.07
N SER A 63 -10.75 -24.99 11.85
CA SER A 63 -11.02 -25.48 10.49
C SER A 63 -12.06 -24.63 9.78
N LYS A 64 -13.11 -24.16 10.49
CA LYS A 64 -14.09 -23.22 9.94
C LYS A 64 -13.47 -21.86 9.66
N ASN A 65 -12.71 -21.31 10.60
CA ASN A 65 -12.04 -20.02 10.44
C ASN A 65 -10.94 -20.10 9.38
N ALA A 66 -10.27 -21.23 9.18
CA ALA A 66 -9.29 -21.45 8.12
C ALA A 66 -9.97 -21.67 6.76
N ALA A 67 -11.12 -22.36 6.72
CA ALA A 67 -11.94 -22.52 5.52
C ALA A 67 -12.64 -21.21 5.12
N GLU A 68 -13.14 -20.44 6.07
CA GLU A 68 -13.72 -19.10 5.88
C GLU A 68 -12.63 -18.10 5.52
N ARG A 69 -11.45 -18.13 6.17
CA ARG A 69 -10.29 -17.34 5.71
C ARG A 69 -9.84 -17.73 4.32
N LYS A 70 -9.83 -19.02 3.95
CA LYS A 70 -9.59 -19.48 2.56
C LYS A 70 -10.67 -19.03 1.57
N LYS A 71 -11.93 -18.95 2.01
CA LYS A 71 -13.05 -18.51 1.17
C LYS A 71 -13.10 -16.99 1.00
N ASP A 72 -12.63 -16.23 1.98
CA ASP A 72 -12.43 -14.79 1.89
C ASP A 72 -11.16 -14.41 1.10
N THR A 73 -10.10 -15.23 1.19
CA THR A 73 -8.89 -15.10 0.34
C THR A 73 -9.08 -15.63 -1.09
N MET A 74 -10.12 -16.41 -1.38
CA MET A 74 -10.45 -16.93 -2.73
C MET A 74 -11.89 -16.58 -3.14
N ARG A 75 -12.37 -15.37 -2.86
CA ARG A 75 -13.36 -14.79 -3.78
C ARG A 75 -12.59 -14.32 -4.99
N SER A 76 -12.82 -14.95 -6.14
CA SER A 76 -12.43 -14.42 -7.45
C SER A 76 -12.86 -12.95 -7.56
N LEU A 77 -12.20 -12.15 -8.40
CA LEU A 77 -12.66 -10.80 -8.78
C LEU A 77 -14.19 -10.76 -8.82
N GLU A 78 -14.78 -9.89 -7.99
CA GLU A 78 -16.23 -9.88 -7.83
C GLU A 78 -16.89 -9.71 -9.20
N ARG A 79 -17.91 -10.53 -9.43
CA ARG A 79 -18.68 -10.53 -10.67
C ARG A 79 -19.28 -9.15 -10.87
N MET A 80 -18.86 -8.48 -11.95
CA MET A 80 -19.36 -7.17 -12.31
C MET A 80 -20.74 -7.30 -12.97
N ASN A 81 -21.66 -6.41 -12.61
CA ASN A 81 -22.93 -6.34 -13.31
C ASN A 81 -22.75 -5.76 -14.72
N LYS A 82 -23.78 -5.88 -15.56
CA LYS A 82 -23.71 -5.44 -16.96
C LYS A 82 -23.39 -3.95 -17.12
N ASP A 83 -23.96 -3.10 -16.27
CA ASP A 83 -23.78 -1.66 -16.35
C ASP A 83 -22.34 -1.28 -15.96
N GLU A 84 -21.79 -1.90 -14.91
CA GLU A 84 -20.39 -1.73 -14.49
C GLU A 84 -19.40 -2.17 -15.57
N VAL A 85 -19.65 -3.31 -16.21
CA VAL A 85 -18.81 -3.80 -17.31
C VAL A 85 -18.85 -2.83 -18.49
N ALA A 86 -20.04 -2.35 -18.87
CA ALA A 86 -20.21 -1.39 -19.96
C ALA A 86 -19.47 -0.07 -19.68
N GLU A 87 -19.64 0.50 -18.48
CA GLU A 87 -18.97 1.73 -18.07
C GLU A 87 -17.44 1.59 -18.11
N CYS A 88 -16.91 0.47 -17.61
CA CYS A 88 -15.47 0.21 -17.62
C CYS A 88 -14.92 0.00 -19.03
N MET A 89 -15.65 -0.72 -19.89
CA MET A 89 -15.22 -0.94 -21.29
C MET A 89 -15.22 0.35 -22.10
N GLU A 90 -16.22 1.22 -21.88
CA GLU A 90 -16.28 2.55 -22.51
C GLU A 90 -15.11 3.41 -22.05
N ALA A 91 -14.90 3.53 -20.74
CA ALA A 91 -13.83 4.38 -20.19
C ALA A 91 -12.41 3.89 -20.50
N SER A 92 -12.23 2.59 -20.75
CA SER A 92 -10.93 1.99 -21.14
C SER A 92 -10.76 1.82 -22.65
N GLU A 93 -11.80 2.13 -23.44
CA GLU A 93 -11.86 1.86 -24.87
C GLU A 93 -11.44 0.41 -25.20
N THR A 94 -12.00 -0.57 -24.47
CA THR A 94 -11.59 -1.99 -24.58
C THR A 94 -11.74 -2.50 -26.01
N PHE A 95 -12.85 -2.16 -26.68
CA PHE A 95 -13.14 -2.48 -28.07
C PHE A 95 -13.15 -1.21 -28.93
N GLU A 96 -12.83 -1.35 -30.22
CA GLU A 96 -12.88 -0.23 -31.17
C GLU A 96 -14.33 0.19 -31.47
N ASN A 97 -15.26 -0.78 -31.45
CA ASN A 97 -16.68 -0.55 -31.72
C ASN A 97 -17.57 -1.70 -31.22
N ALA A 98 -18.87 -1.45 -31.21
CA ALA A 98 -19.89 -2.41 -30.75
C ALA A 98 -20.01 -3.68 -31.62
N GLU A 99 -19.60 -3.64 -32.90
CA GLU A 99 -19.62 -4.82 -33.76
C GLU A 99 -18.52 -5.80 -33.34
N GLU A 100 -17.32 -5.29 -33.10
CA GLU A 100 -16.19 -6.07 -32.59
C GLU A 100 -16.50 -6.69 -31.22
N GLU A 101 -17.06 -5.89 -30.32
CA GLU A 101 -17.54 -6.33 -29.00
C GLU A 101 -18.54 -7.50 -29.12
N ALA A 102 -19.58 -7.33 -29.95
CA ALA A 102 -20.59 -8.35 -30.16
C ALA A 102 -20.03 -9.63 -30.81
N MET A 103 -19.12 -9.48 -31.76
CA MET A 103 -18.49 -10.59 -32.48
C MET A 103 -17.56 -11.39 -31.57
N PHE A 104 -16.83 -10.72 -30.67
CA PHE A 104 -16.01 -11.38 -29.66
C PHE A 104 -16.85 -12.21 -28.70
N ALA A 105 -17.96 -11.67 -28.18
CA ALA A 105 -18.86 -12.44 -27.34
C ALA A 105 -19.50 -13.62 -28.08
N HIS A 106 -19.88 -13.44 -29.35
CA HIS A 106 -20.40 -14.56 -30.15
C HIS A 106 -19.36 -15.67 -30.32
N LEU A 107 -18.09 -15.32 -30.54
CA LEU A 107 -16.99 -16.28 -30.65
C LEU A 107 -16.79 -17.06 -29.34
N MET A 108 -16.84 -16.38 -28.19
CA MET A 108 -16.75 -17.01 -26.86
C MET A 108 -17.91 -17.98 -26.64
N LEU A 109 -19.14 -17.52 -26.89
CA LEU A 109 -20.36 -18.29 -26.63
C LEU A 109 -20.54 -19.46 -27.61
N ALA A 110 -19.84 -19.47 -28.74
CA ALA A 110 -19.81 -20.62 -29.63
C ALA A 110 -19.11 -21.85 -29.02
N GLY A 111 -18.33 -21.69 -27.93
CA GLY A 111 -17.77 -22.79 -27.15
C GLY A 111 -16.72 -23.65 -27.88
N ARG A 112 -16.14 -23.13 -28.97
CA ARG A 112 -15.23 -23.91 -29.84
C ARG A 112 -13.77 -23.88 -29.41
N GLN A 113 -13.39 -22.91 -28.58
CA GLN A 113 -12.02 -22.68 -28.13
C GLN A 113 -12.02 -22.26 -26.66
N ASP A 114 -10.86 -22.41 -26.02
CA ASP A 114 -10.62 -21.97 -24.65
C ASP A 114 -10.80 -20.43 -24.52
N PRO A 115 -11.70 -19.95 -23.64
CA PRO A 115 -11.96 -18.52 -23.46
C PRO A 115 -10.73 -17.73 -23.01
N GLY A 116 -9.94 -18.27 -22.07
CA GLY A 116 -8.73 -17.60 -21.59
C GLY A 116 -7.72 -17.34 -22.71
N ARG A 117 -7.51 -18.34 -23.58
CA ARG A 117 -6.63 -18.22 -24.74
C ARG A 117 -7.14 -17.21 -25.77
N LEU A 118 -8.44 -17.20 -26.05
CA LEU A 118 -9.04 -16.22 -26.96
C LEU A 118 -8.87 -14.79 -26.45
N ALA A 119 -9.10 -14.57 -25.15
CA ALA A 119 -8.90 -13.26 -24.52
C ALA A 119 -7.44 -12.82 -24.62
N ARG A 120 -6.47 -13.68 -24.25
CA ARG A 120 -5.03 -13.37 -24.35
C ARG A 120 -4.55 -13.10 -25.78
N GLN A 121 -5.14 -13.78 -26.77
CA GLN A 121 -4.79 -13.54 -28.18
C GLN A 121 -5.28 -12.17 -28.66
N LYS A 122 -6.46 -11.75 -28.18
CA LYS A 122 -7.08 -10.49 -28.60
C LYS A 122 -6.53 -9.28 -27.87
N PHE A 123 -6.28 -9.40 -26.57
CA PHE A 123 -5.97 -8.29 -25.68
C PHE A 123 -4.60 -8.46 -25.01
N GLY A 124 -3.82 -7.39 -24.99
CA GLY A 124 -2.50 -7.37 -24.34
C GLY A 124 -2.56 -7.19 -22.82
N ARG A 125 -3.56 -6.47 -22.30
CA ARG A 125 -3.68 -6.17 -20.86
C ARG A 125 -4.64 -7.12 -20.15
N ALA A 126 -4.30 -7.49 -18.92
CA ALA A 126 -5.15 -8.34 -18.09
C ALA A 126 -6.50 -7.70 -17.77
N SER A 127 -6.54 -6.37 -17.57
CA SER A 127 -7.80 -5.61 -17.37
C SER A 127 -8.76 -5.76 -18.55
N ASP A 128 -8.25 -5.65 -19.77
CA ASP A 128 -9.04 -5.69 -21.00
C ASP A 128 -9.54 -7.13 -21.25
N GLN A 129 -8.68 -8.13 -21.00
CA GLN A 129 -9.07 -9.55 -21.02
C GLN A 129 -10.20 -9.82 -20.02
N PHE A 130 -10.08 -9.30 -18.80
CA PHE A 130 -11.06 -9.48 -17.74
C PHE A 130 -12.40 -8.86 -18.12
N LEU A 131 -12.42 -7.60 -18.57
CA LEU A 131 -13.65 -6.91 -18.98
C LEU A 131 -14.34 -7.62 -20.15
N ALA A 132 -13.58 -8.08 -21.15
CA ALA A 132 -14.13 -8.79 -22.29
C ALA A 132 -14.75 -10.16 -21.91
N LEU A 133 -14.13 -10.88 -20.96
CA LEU A 133 -14.67 -12.14 -20.43
C LEU A 133 -15.91 -11.90 -19.56
N GLN A 134 -15.92 -10.87 -18.71
CA GLN A 134 -17.11 -10.47 -17.93
C GLN A 134 -18.28 -10.08 -18.84
N TYR A 135 -18.00 -9.37 -19.94
CA TYR A 135 -19.00 -9.04 -20.94
C TYR A 135 -19.59 -10.29 -21.60
N ALA A 136 -18.73 -11.20 -22.07
CA ALA A 136 -19.18 -12.44 -22.70
C ALA A 136 -20.01 -13.32 -21.72
N LEU A 137 -19.61 -13.37 -20.45
CA LEU A 137 -20.34 -14.07 -19.40
C LEU A 137 -21.74 -13.48 -19.18
N ASN A 138 -21.82 -12.16 -18.96
CA ASN A 138 -23.08 -11.45 -18.75
C ASN A 138 -24.03 -11.64 -19.95
N LYS A 139 -23.51 -11.52 -21.17
CA LYS A 139 -24.29 -11.74 -22.40
C LYS A 139 -24.77 -13.19 -22.54
N GLY A 140 -23.90 -14.16 -22.27
CA GLY A 140 -24.25 -15.57 -22.34
C GLY A 140 -25.35 -15.96 -21.37
N GLU A 141 -25.37 -15.37 -20.18
CA GLU A 141 -26.41 -15.61 -19.18
C GLU A 141 -27.74 -14.93 -19.54
N GLU A 142 -27.70 -13.74 -20.15
CA GLU A 142 -28.90 -13.09 -20.70
C GLU A 142 -29.52 -13.90 -21.84
N GLU A 143 -28.69 -14.49 -22.69
CA GLU A 143 -29.12 -15.29 -23.84
C GLU A 143 -29.47 -16.75 -23.48
N GLY A 144 -29.21 -17.19 -22.25
CA GLY A 144 -29.46 -18.57 -21.81
C GLY A 144 -28.53 -19.58 -22.50
N SER A 145 -27.26 -19.21 -22.67
CA SER A 145 -26.21 -20.04 -23.30
C SER A 145 -25.90 -21.30 -22.50
N ASP A 146 -25.19 -22.23 -23.14
CA ASP A 146 -24.81 -23.52 -22.55
C ASP A 146 -23.99 -23.34 -21.25
N GLY A 147 -24.36 -24.07 -20.21
CA GLY A 147 -23.71 -24.02 -18.89
C GLY A 147 -22.23 -24.37 -18.95
N GLU A 148 -21.83 -25.34 -19.78
CA GLU A 148 -20.42 -25.72 -19.93
C GLU A 148 -19.57 -24.57 -20.50
N VAL A 149 -20.13 -23.79 -21.41
CA VAL A 149 -19.45 -22.62 -22.00
C VAL A 149 -19.32 -21.50 -20.97
N LEU A 150 -20.38 -21.25 -20.20
CA LEU A 150 -20.34 -20.25 -19.13
C LEU A 150 -19.36 -20.63 -18.02
N ASP A 151 -19.27 -21.91 -17.67
CA ASP A 151 -18.31 -22.42 -16.69
C ASP A 151 -16.87 -22.28 -17.18
N ALA A 152 -16.60 -22.53 -18.46
CA ALA A 152 -15.27 -22.29 -19.04
C ALA A 152 -14.88 -20.80 -19.02
N ILE A 153 -15.82 -19.87 -19.21
CA ILE A 153 -15.56 -18.42 -19.09
C ILE A 153 -15.26 -18.06 -17.62
N ARG A 154 -16.00 -18.64 -16.66
CA ARG A 154 -15.75 -18.44 -15.22
C ARG A 154 -14.38 -18.97 -14.80
N GLU A 155 -13.99 -20.15 -15.28
CA GLU A 155 -12.66 -20.71 -15.02
C GLU A 155 -11.55 -19.80 -15.58
N ALA A 156 -11.72 -19.28 -16.81
CA ALA A 156 -10.78 -18.32 -17.38
C ALA A 156 -10.67 -17.00 -16.58
N LEU A 157 -11.78 -16.52 -16.00
CA LEU A 157 -11.80 -15.35 -15.11
C LEU A 157 -11.08 -15.65 -13.79
N ASP A 158 -11.29 -16.83 -13.21
CA ASP A 158 -10.64 -17.27 -11.98
C ASP A 158 -9.12 -17.38 -12.17
N ASP A 159 -8.67 -18.00 -13.27
CA ASP A 159 -7.26 -18.09 -13.63
C ASP A 159 -6.63 -16.70 -13.79
N LEU A 160 -7.36 -15.78 -14.41
CA LEU A 160 -6.90 -14.41 -14.63
C LEU A 160 -6.79 -13.61 -13.33
N ASP A 161 -7.69 -13.81 -12.36
CA ASP A 161 -7.55 -13.22 -11.01
C ASP A 161 -6.37 -13.82 -10.25
N MET A 162 -6.14 -15.13 -10.38
CA MET A 162 -4.96 -15.76 -9.76
C MET A 162 -3.64 -15.23 -10.34
N GLU A 163 -3.58 -14.98 -11.65
CA GLU A 163 -2.38 -14.49 -12.31
C GLU A 163 -2.17 -12.97 -12.13
N ALA A 164 -3.24 -12.17 -12.22
CA ALA A 164 -3.16 -10.72 -12.38
C ALA A 164 -4.17 -9.93 -11.53
N GLY A 165 -4.78 -10.54 -10.51
CA GLY A 165 -5.82 -9.94 -9.67
C GLY A 165 -5.50 -8.54 -9.12
N PRO A 166 -4.34 -8.32 -8.46
CA PRO A 166 -3.95 -7.01 -7.97
C PRO A 166 -3.86 -5.95 -9.07
N GLN A 167 -3.33 -6.34 -10.24
CA GLN A 167 -3.21 -5.46 -11.40
C GLN A 167 -4.58 -5.05 -11.94
N ILE A 168 -5.47 -6.03 -12.12
CA ILE A 168 -6.82 -5.80 -12.64
C ILE A 168 -7.60 -4.88 -11.71
N ARG A 169 -7.53 -5.11 -10.39
CA ARG A 169 -8.17 -4.22 -9.41
C ARG A 169 -7.57 -2.81 -9.44
N ALA A 170 -6.25 -2.66 -9.53
CA ALA A 170 -5.62 -1.36 -9.66
C ALA A 170 -6.13 -0.60 -10.90
N ASP A 171 -6.18 -1.27 -12.05
CA ASP A 171 -6.63 -0.67 -13.31
C ASP A 171 -8.11 -0.26 -13.23
N LEU A 172 -8.99 -1.15 -12.75
CA LEU A 172 -10.42 -0.89 -12.64
C LEU A 172 -10.74 0.19 -11.60
N ASN A 173 -10.16 0.10 -10.40
CA ASN A 173 -10.47 1.01 -9.30
C ASN A 173 -9.99 2.44 -9.58
N THR A 174 -8.96 2.61 -10.42
CA THR A 174 -8.41 3.93 -10.74
C THR A 174 -8.92 4.50 -12.06
N LEU A 175 -9.75 3.77 -12.79
CA LEU A 175 -10.21 4.12 -14.13
C LEU A 175 -10.83 5.52 -14.20
N GLY A 176 -11.61 5.90 -13.19
CA GLY A 176 -12.21 7.24 -13.11
C GLY A 176 -11.19 8.36 -12.93
N ALA A 177 -10.18 8.21 -12.06
CA ALA A 177 -9.12 9.22 -11.93
C ALA A 177 -8.16 9.21 -13.14
N ALA A 178 -7.97 8.04 -13.76
CA ALA A 178 -7.11 7.86 -14.90
C ALA A 178 -7.69 8.51 -16.17
N SER A 179 -9.01 8.42 -16.39
CA SER A 179 -9.69 8.99 -17.56
C SER A 179 -9.89 10.51 -17.49
N GLU A 180 -9.77 11.10 -16.30
CA GLU A 180 -9.89 12.55 -16.13
C GLU A 180 -8.78 13.33 -16.83
N GLY A 181 -9.18 14.17 -17.79
CA GLY A 181 -8.28 15.09 -18.48
C GLY A 181 -7.36 14.42 -19.50
N MET A 182 -7.57 13.13 -19.79
CA MET A 182 -6.83 12.39 -20.80
C MET A 182 -7.52 12.45 -22.15
N GLY A 183 -6.71 12.62 -23.20
CA GLY A 183 -7.17 12.74 -24.58
C GLY A 183 -7.11 11.44 -25.38
N SER A 184 -6.40 10.41 -24.87
CA SER A 184 -6.24 9.13 -25.56
C SER A 184 -6.09 7.93 -24.62
N LYS A 185 -6.37 6.74 -25.17
CA LYS A 185 -6.17 5.43 -24.53
C LYS A 185 -4.74 5.22 -24.04
N GLU A 186 -3.74 5.71 -24.79
CA GLU A 186 -2.33 5.57 -24.42
C GLU A 186 -1.98 6.35 -23.16
N GLU A 187 -2.50 7.56 -22.99
CA GLU A 187 -2.24 8.38 -21.79
C GLU A 187 -2.91 7.78 -20.55
N LEU A 188 -4.11 7.19 -20.71
CA LEU A 188 -4.80 6.42 -19.69
C LEU A 188 -3.93 5.22 -19.23
N GLN A 189 -3.43 4.45 -20.19
CA GLN A 189 -2.61 3.27 -19.94
C GLN A 189 -1.28 3.62 -19.27
N GLU A 190 -0.62 4.69 -19.71
CA GLU A 190 0.63 5.15 -19.09
C GLU A 190 0.41 5.59 -17.64
N PHE A 191 -0.71 6.25 -17.34
CA PHE A 191 -1.06 6.61 -15.98
C PHE A 191 -1.31 5.37 -15.11
N GLN A 192 -2.11 4.40 -15.59
CA GLN A 192 -2.39 3.16 -14.87
C GLN A 192 -1.12 2.32 -14.64
N GLN A 193 -0.20 2.27 -15.60
CA GLN A 193 1.10 1.63 -15.41
C GLN A 193 1.93 2.36 -14.36
N THR A 194 1.94 3.70 -14.37
CA THR A 194 2.64 4.49 -13.35
C THR A 194 2.06 4.25 -11.96
N TYR A 195 0.72 4.23 -11.84
CA TYR A 195 0.03 3.89 -10.61
C TYR A 195 0.43 2.50 -10.13
N THR A 196 0.39 1.52 -11.01
CA THR A 196 0.79 0.14 -10.75
C THR A 196 2.23 0.03 -10.27
N ASP A 197 3.18 0.67 -10.94
CA ASP A 197 4.60 0.58 -10.56
C ASP A 197 4.81 1.17 -9.15
N ILE A 198 4.13 2.27 -8.84
CA ILE A 198 4.19 2.92 -7.52
C ILE A 198 3.48 2.09 -6.46
N VAL A 199 2.27 1.63 -6.76
CA VAL A 199 1.39 0.97 -5.80
C VAL A 199 1.77 -0.49 -5.64
N LEU A 200 2.19 -1.22 -6.65
CA LEU A 200 2.53 -2.64 -6.54
C LEU A 200 4.05 -2.91 -6.50
N GLY A 201 4.87 -1.98 -7.00
CA GLY A 201 6.32 -2.18 -7.15
C GLY A 201 7.19 -1.50 -6.09
N GLU A 202 6.89 -0.25 -5.72
CA GLU A 202 7.77 0.53 -4.84
C GLU A 202 7.42 0.38 -3.34
N PRO A 203 8.37 -0.06 -2.49
CA PRO A 203 8.11 -0.23 -1.06
C PRO A 203 8.49 1.01 -0.22
N THR A 204 9.13 2.02 -0.82
CA THR A 204 9.65 3.19 -0.08
C THR A 204 9.24 4.51 -0.69
N LEU A 205 9.04 5.51 0.17
CA LEU A 205 8.78 6.91 -0.19
C LEU A 205 9.79 7.47 -1.20
N VAL A 206 11.07 7.14 -1.04
CA VAL A 206 12.16 7.60 -1.92
C VAL A 206 12.07 6.97 -3.31
N GLY A 207 11.76 5.67 -3.37
CA GLY A 207 11.52 4.95 -4.62
C GLY A 207 10.30 5.51 -5.35
N THR A 208 9.18 5.67 -4.64
CA THR A 208 7.96 6.31 -5.16
C THR A 208 8.23 7.70 -5.73
N LEU A 209 8.97 8.55 -5.01
CA LEU A 209 9.34 9.88 -5.50
C LEU A 209 10.18 9.80 -6.78
N SER A 210 11.21 8.95 -6.78
CA SER A 210 12.15 8.83 -7.89
C SER A 210 11.45 8.40 -9.17
N LEU A 211 10.53 7.43 -9.03
CA LEU A 211 9.67 6.94 -10.09
C LEU A 211 8.69 8.02 -10.56
N ALA A 212 7.96 8.66 -9.65
CA ALA A 212 7.01 9.73 -9.98
C ALA A 212 7.69 10.91 -10.70
N LEU A 213 8.88 11.34 -10.25
CA LEU A 213 9.69 12.36 -10.93
C LEU A 213 10.15 11.91 -12.32
N SER A 214 10.42 10.63 -12.52
CA SER A 214 10.82 10.10 -13.84
C SER A 214 9.64 10.02 -14.83
N ARG A 215 8.43 9.75 -14.32
CA ARG A 215 7.22 9.57 -15.13
C ARG A 215 6.55 10.89 -15.49
N PHE A 216 6.28 11.75 -14.50
CA PHE A 216 5.59 13.03 -14.75
C PHE A 216 6.52 14.15 -15.18
N GLY A 217 7.82 14.00 -14.93
CA GLY A 217 8.78 15.09 -15.11
C GLY A 217 8.53 16.28 -14.17
N PRO A 218 9.41 17.30 -14.21
CA PRO A 218 9.41 18.39 -13.23
C PRO A 218 8.30 19.43 -13.37
N LYS A 219 7.63 19.48 -14.54
CA LYS A 219 6.57 20.45 -14.81
C LYS A 219 5.23 19.95 -14.28
N ASP A 220 4.94 18.67 -14.53
CA ASP A 220 3.64 18.08 -14.23
C ASP A 220 3.67 17.25 -12.94
N PHE A 221 4.79 17.23 -12.21
CA PHE A 221 4.95 16.46 -10.98
C PHE A 221 3.83 16.70 -9.96
N ALA A 222 3.52 17.96 -9.64
CA ALA A 222 2.48 18.28 -8.65
C ALA A 222 1.09 17.82 -9.10
N VAL A 223 0.77 18.02 -10.40
CA VAL A 223 -0.51 17.60 -10.99
C VAL A 223 -0.61 16.07 -11.03
N GLY A 224 0.45 15.38 -11.43
CA GLY A 224 0.53 13.92 -11.42
C GLY A 224 0.38 13.33 -10.02
N MET A 225 1.00 13.97 -9.02
CA MET A 225 0.86 13.59 -7.61
C MET A 225 -0.58 13.74 -7.09
N ASP A 226 -1.25 14.85 -7.40
CA ASP A 226 -2.66 15.04 -7.00
C ASP A 226 -3.56 13.98 -7.64
N ARG A 227 -3.31 13.61 -8.89
CA ARG A 227 -4.02 12.52 -9.58
C ARG A 227 -3.74 11.16 -8.96
N LEU A 228 -2.49 10.85 -8.60
CA LEU A 228 -2.16 9.60 -7.89
C LEU A 228 -2.85 9.51 -6.53
N VAL A 229 -2.89 10.61 -5.75
CA VAL A 229 -3.62 10.65 -4.46
C VAL A 229 -5.10 10.37 -4.67
N LYS A 230 -5.70 10.94 -5.72
CA LYS A 230 -7.10 10.70 -6.07
C LYS A 230 -7.34 9.23 -6.48
N ALA A 231 -6.49 8.68 -7.34
CA ALA A 231 -6.54 7.28 -7.76
C ALA A 231 -6.41 6.31 -6.58
N LEU A 232 -5.47 6.57 -5.66
CA LEU A 232 -5.35 5.80 -4.41
C LEU A 232 -6.59 5.90 -3.54
N GLY A 233 -7.19 7.09 -3.46
CA GLY A 233 -8.43 7.31 -2.73
C GLY A 233 -9.57 6.45 -3.29
N GLN A 234 -9.67 6.32 -4.62
CA GLN A 234 -10.64 5.45 -5.27
C GLN A 234 -10.35 3.96 -5.00
N ASP A 235 -9.08 3.55 -5.07
CA ASP A 235 -8.66 2.17 -4.80
C ASP A 235 -8.88 1.74 -3.34
N VAL A 236 -8.69 2.64 -2.39
CA VAL A 236 -9.03 2.40 -0.97
C VAL A 236 -10.53 2.32 -0.75
N ALA A 237 -11.33 3.10 -1.49
CA ALA A 237 -12.78 3.15 -1.35
C ALA A 237 -13.50 2.03 -2.11
N ALA A 238 -12.81 1.35 -3.01
CA ALA A 238 -13.36 0.25 -3.79
C ALA A 238 -13.79 -0.93 -2.90
N ALA A 239 -14.79 -1.69 -3.36
CA ALA A 239 -15.26 -2.89 -2.66
C ALA A 239 -14.13 -3.89 -2.37
N ARG A 240 -13.18 -3.98 -3.30
CA ARG A 240 -11.89 -4.67 -3.13
C ARG A 240 -10.76 -3.81 -3.63
N SER A 241 -9.84 -3.47 -2.73
CA SER A 241 -8.61 -2.78 -3.05
C SER A 241 -7.63 -3.64 -3.86
N SER A 242 -6.76 -2.99 -4.61
CA SER A 242 -5.72 -3.66 -5.41
C SER A 242 -4.73 -4.44 -4.54
N CYS A 243 -4.36 -3.89 -3.39
CA CYS A 243 -3.51 -4.51 -2.39
C CYS A 243 -4.04 -4.28 -0.96
N ASP A 244 -3.23 -4.65 0.03
CA ASP A 244 -3.54 -4.44 1.44
C ASP A 244 -3.99 -2.98 1.74
N PRO A 245 -5.18 -2.76 2.34
CA PRO A 245 -5.70 -1.43 2.60
C PRO A 245 -4.81 -0.58 3.52
N THR A 246 -4.11 -1.21 4.47
CA THR A 246 -3.21 -0.49 5.38
C THR A 246 -2.00 0.05 4.60
N ARG A 247 -1.47 -0.75 3.68
CA ARG A 247 -0.41 -0.31 2.77
C ARG A 247 -0.87 0.85 1.87
N LEU A 248 -2.08 0.79 1.30
CA LEU A 248 -2.61 1.90 0.50
C LEU A 248 -2.78 3.19 1.32
N GLN A 249 -3.28 3.09 2.56
CA GLN A 249 -3.41 4.24 3.46
C GLN A 249 -2.05 4.84 3.83
N ASN A 250 -1.04 4.02 4.10
CA ASN A 250 0.32 4.49 4.33
C ASN A 250 0.87 5.21 3.10
N LEU A 251 0.64 4.66 1.91
CA LEU A 251 1.07 5.27 0.66
C LEU A 251 0.38 6.62 0.40
N ILE A 252 -0.91 6.77 0.73
CA ILE A 252 -1.60 8.07 0.69
C ILE A 252 -0.90 9.10 1.58
N GLN A 253 -0.56 8.73 2.82
CA GLN A 253 0.17 9.63 3.73
C GLN A 253 1.53 10.02 3.15
N ASP A 254 2.24 9.05 2.59
CA ASP A 254 3.53 9.23 1.96
C ASP A 254 3.44 10.18 0.75
N LEU A 255 2.43 10.03 -0.12
CA LEU A 255 2.20 10.95 -1.24
C LEU A 255 1.90 12.38 -0.78
N TYR A 256 1.19 12.57 0.34
CA TYR A 256 0.99 13.92 0.91
C TYR A 256 2.32 14.56 1.33
N HIS A 257 3.26 13.79 1.89
CA HIS A 257 4.60 14.29 2.18
C HIS A 257 5.39 14.59 0.91
N LEU A 258 5.26 13.77 -0.14
CA LEU A 258 5.90 14.03 -1.43
C LEU A 258 5.39 15.31 -2.12
N ARG A 259 4.16 15.76 -1.86
CA ARG A 259 3.69 17.07 -2.35
C ARG A 259 4.52 18.23 -1.80
N VAL A 260 5.05 18.11 -0.58
CA VAL A 260 6.00 19.10 -0.04
C VAL A 260 7.35 18.97 -0.73
N VAL A 261 7.75 17.78 -1.19
CA VAL A 261 8.96 17.65 -2.02
C VAL A 261 8.79 18.34 -3.38
N ALA A 262 7.56 18.46 -3.91
CA ALA A 262 7.30 19.29 -5.09
C ALA A 262 7.68 20.77 -4.85
N THR A 263 7.39 21.31 -3.66
CA THR A 263 7.77 22.70 -3.33
C THR A 263 9.27 22.85 -3.11
N VAL A 264 9.96 21.80 -2.65
CA VAL A 264 11.43 21.73 -2.60
C VAL A 264 12.02 21.73 -4.01
N LEU A 265 11.43 20.99 -4.96
CA LEU A 265 11.85 21.03 -6.36
C LEU A 265 11.71 22.43 -6.96
N ASP A 266 10.61 23.12 -6.71
CA ASP A 266 10.42 24.49 -7.20
C ASP A 266 11.40 25.48 -6.55
N SER A 267 11.65 25.32 -5.25
CA SER A 267 12.68 26.10 -4.54
C SER A 267 14.09 25.82 -5.06
N ALA A 268 14.38 24.57 -5.48
CA ALA A 268 15.65 24.22 -6.10
C ALA A 268 15.81 24.88 -7.48
N LYS A 269 14.75 24.93 -8.30
CA LYS A 269 14.75 25.68 -9.57
C LYS A 269 15.05 27.17 -9.32
N GLU A 270 14.41 27.76 -8.30
CA GLU A 270 14.65 29.16 -7.94
C GLU A 270 16.09 29.40 -7.46
N LEU A 271 16.63 28.50 -6.63
CA LEU A 271 18.03 28.56 -6.20
C LEU A 271 18.99 28.56 -7.39
N PHE A 272 18.79 27.68 -8.38
CA PHE A 272 19.61 27.67 -9.60
C PHE A 272 19.48 28.97 -10.40
N ALA A 273 18.29 29.56 -10.50
CA ALA A 273 18.09 30.85 -11.17
C ALA A 273 18.82 31.99 -10.45
N GLN A 274 18.76 32.04 -9.11
CA GLN A 274 19.46 33.04 -8.30
C GLN A 274 20.99 32.90 -8.41
N LEU A 275 21.50 31.67 -8.37
CA LEU A 275 22.92 31.39 -8.55
C LEU A 275 23.37 31.78 -9.97
N ALA A 276 22.56 31.47 -11.00
CA ALA A 276 22.85 31.85 -12.36
C ALA A 276 22.95 33.36 -12.56
N ALA A 277 22.10 34.13 -11.88
CA ALA A 277 22.11 35.59 -11.93
C ALA A 277 23.36 36.22 -11.28
N ARG A 278 23.92 35.58 -10.25
CA ARG A 278 25.09 36.11 -9.51
C ARG A 278 26.42 35.61 -10.05
N HIS A 279 26.49 34.33 -10.38
CA HIS A 279 27.73 33.60 -10.66
C HIS A 279 27.84 33.10 -12.10
N GLY A 280 26.83 33.37 -12.93
CA GLY A 280 26.68 32.80 -14.26
C GLY A 280 26.05 31.41 -14.23
N SER A 281 25.61 30.93 -15.40
CA SER A 281 24.89 29.64 -15.51
C SER A 281 25.71 28.50 -14.92
N LEU A 282 25.16 27.90 -13.86
CA LEU A 282 25.62 26.63 -13.33
C LEU A 282 25.05 25.51 -14.21
N GLY A 283 25.85 24.50 -14.55
CA GLY A 283 25.42 23.34 -15.34
C GLY A 283 24.60 22.32 -14.55
N GLY A 284 24.01 22.72 -13.41
CA GLY A 284 23.27 21.84 -12.52
C GLY A 284 21.83 21.60 -12.96
N ASP A 285 21.21 20.57 -12.38
CA ASP A 285 19.83 20.18 -12.64
C ASP A 285 19.04 20.11 -11.33
N ALA A 286 17.95 20.87 -11.26
CA ALA A 286 17.05 20.92 -10.11
C ALA A 286 16.42 19.56 -9.79
N VAL A 287 16.13 18.74 -10.79
CA VAL A 287 15.57 17.39 -10.59
C VAL A 287 16.62 16.47 -10.00
N ALA A 288 17.81 16.42 -10.60
CA ALA A 288 18.93 15.66 -10.06
C ALA A 288 19.27 16.09 -8.62
N LEU A 289 19.32 17.39 -8.34
CA LEU A 289 19.56 17.92 -6.99
C LEU A 289 18.49 17.45 -6.02
N THR A 290 17.20 17.57 -6.37
CA THR A 290 16.10 17.16 -5.49
C THR A 290 16.16 15.65 -5.18
N LYS A 291 16.46 14.82 -6.19
CA LYS A 291 16.67 13.37 -6.00
C LYS A 291 17.85 13.07 -5.06
N GLU A 292 18.96 13.80 -5.22
CA GLU A 292 20.13 13.66 -4.35
C GLU A 292 19.80 14.09 -2.91
N LEU A 293 19.07 15.19 -2.71
CA LEU A 293 18.66 15.65 -1.38
C LEU A 293 17.74 14.65 -0.66
N VAL A 294 16.80 14.04 -1.39
CA VAL A 294 15.92 12.99 -0.83
C VAL A 294 16.69 11.70 -0.54
N THR A 295 17.69 11.38 -1.36
CA THR A 295 18.57 10.24 -1.07
C THR A 295 19.32 10.49 0.24
N LEU A 296 19.92 11.67 0.39
CA LEU A 296 20.66 12.06 1.59
C LEU A 296 19.77 12.10 2.85
N SER A 297 18.50 12.50 2.73
CA SER A 297 17.58 12.47 3.88
C SER A 297 17.27 11.04 4.34
N SER A 298 17.40 10.04 3.48
CA SER A 298 17.21 8.63 3.83
C SER A 298 18.48 7.90 4.30
N GLU A 299 19.65 8.54 4.18
CA GLU A 299 20.93 7.98 4.62
C GLU A 299 21.12 8.12 6.14
N LYS A 300 21.46 7.02 6.83
CA LYS A 300 21.66 7.00 8.29
C LYS A 300 22.79 7.91 8.77
N TRP A 301 23.83 8.11 7.95
CA TRP A 301 25.01 8.89 8.30
C TRP A 301 25.44 9.71 7.09
N VAL A 302 25.42 11.04 7.22
CA VAL A 302 25.82 11.97 6.17
C VAL A 302 26.97 12.83 6.69
N ALA A 303 28.06 12.89 5.92
CA ALA A 303 29.22 13.73 6.24
C ALA A 303 29.19 15.05 5.44
N GLY A 304 29.74 16.14 5.99
CA GLY A 304 29.77 17.44 5.30
C GLY A 304 30.51 17.44 3.97
N SER A 305 31.51 16.57 3.80
CA SER A 305 32.20 16.37 2.52
C SER A 305 31.25 15.95 1.39
N ARG A 306 30.16 15.24 1.72
CA ARG A 306 29.15 14.82 0.74
C ARG A 306 28.46 16.01 0.10
N PHE A 307 28.18 17.06 0.88
CA PHE A 307 27.59 18.30 0.40
C PHE A 307 28.58 19.14 -0.39
N ALA A 308 29.86 19.18 0.02
CA ALA A 308 30.89 19.84 -0.77
C ALA A 308 31.01 19.22 -2.17
N THR A 309 31.08 17.88 -2.26
CA THR A 309 31.10 17.17 -3.55
C THR A 309 29.82 17.39 -4.37
N LEU A 310 28.66 17.42 -3.71
CA LEU A 310 27.37 17.69 -4.36
C LEU A 310 27.38 19.06 -5.04
N VAL A 311 27.80 20.10 -4.32
CA VAL A 311 27.80 21.49 -4.82
C VAL A 311 28.79 21.66 -5.98
N GLU A 312 29.95 21.00 -5.92
CA GLU A 312 30.90 20.96 -7.05
C GLU A 312 30.31 20.26 -8.27
N LYS A 313 29.64 19.12 -8.08
CA LYS A 313 28.98 18.37 -9.17
C LYS A 313 27.92 19.20 -9.89
N GLN A 314 27.22 20.07 -9.15
CA GLN A 314 26.20 20.96 -9.70
C GLN A 314 26.79 22.23 -10.35
N GLY A 315 28.12 22.36 -10.39
CA GLY A 315 28.84 23.36 -11.17
C GLY A 315 29.31 24.58 -10.38
N ALA A 316 29.12 24.64 -9.06
CA ALA A 316 29.62 25.73 -8.23
C ALA A 316 31.15 25.60 -8.02
N ARG A 317 31.91 26.29 -8.88
CA ARG A 317 33.39 26.18 -8.95
C ARG A 317 34.14 27.20 -8.09
N THR A 318 33.55 28.36 -7.82
CA THR A 318 34.16 29.40 -6.97
C THR A 318 33.71 29.24 -5.52
N THR A 319 34.55 29.61 -4.56
CA THR A 319 34.23 29.51 -3.13
C THR A 319 32.94 30.28 -2.79
N GLU A 320 32.78 31.50 -3.32
CA GLU A 320 31.56 32.31 -3.14
C GLU A 320 30.30 31.61 -3.71
N ALA A 321 30.41 30.95 -4.87
CA ALA A 321 29.30 30.16 -5.42
C ALA A 321 29.00 28.93 -4.57
N GLN A 322 30.03 28.28 -4.02
CA GLN A 322 29.86 27.15 -3.10
C GLN A 322 29.12 27.59 -1.83
N ILE A 323 29.50 28.72 -1.22
CA ILE A 323 28.85 29.27 -0.01
C ILE A 323 27.38 29.59 -0.28
N HIS A 324 27.07 30.31 -1.37
CA HIS A 324 25.69 30.63 -1.73
C HIS A 324 24.86 29.36 -2.00
N MET A 325 25.44 28.37 -2.69
CA MET A 325 24.74 27.12 -2.98
C MET A 325 24.51 26.30 -1.72
N LEU A 326 25.51 26.11 -0.84
CA LEU A 326 25.38 25.42 0.45
C LEU A 326 24.34 26.09 1.35
N THR A 327 24.31 27.42 1.38
CA THR A 327 23.27 28.19 2.09
C THR A 327 21.87 27.88 1.55
N GLY A 328 21.73 27.84 0.22
CA GLY A 328 20.49 27.44 -0.45
C GLY A 328 20.08 26.01 -0.12
N LEU A 329 20.99 25.04 -0.22
CA LEU A 329 20.76 23.64 0.15
C LEU A 329 20.27 23.52 1.59
N LYS A 330 20.75 24.36 2.51
CA LYS A 330 20.33 24.32 3.91
C LYS A 330 18.90 24.75 4.10
N SER A 331 18.47 25.75 3.34
CA SER A 331 17.07 26.16 3.30
C SER A 331 16.17 25.07 2.70
N LEU A 332 16.61 24.42 1.61
CA LEU A 332 15.89 23.30 0.99
C LEU A 332 15.76 22.10 1.94
N MET A 333 16.83 21.70 2.63
CA MET A 333 16.79 20.59 3.58
C MET A 333 15.95 20.90 4.82
N ARG A 334 15.83 22.17 5.20
CA ARG A 334 14.93 22.58 6.30
C ARG A 334 13.46 22.50 5.92
N SER A 335 13.10 22.77 4.66
CA SER A 335 11.71 22.73 4.18
C SER A 335 11.21 21.32 3.86
N MET A 336 12.09 20.33 3.76
CA MET A 336 11.72 18.92 3.62
C MET A 336 10.87 18.44 4.82
N PRO A 337 9.81 17.65 4.59
CA PRO A 337 9.01 17.05 5.67
C PRO A 337 9.83 16.13 6.56
N GLU A 338 9.49 16.09 7.85
CA GLU A 338 10.14 15.21 8.82
C GLU A 338 10.06 13.73 8.44
N ARG A 339 8.97 13.29 7.80
CA ARG A 339 8.79 11.92 7.33
C ARG A 339 9.75 11.48 6.21
N VAL A 340 10.37 12.42 5.52
CA VAL A 340 11.36 12.12 4.47
C VAL A 340 12.74 11.81 5.08
N PHE A 341 12.91 12.10 6.38
CA PHE A 341 14.07 11.73 7.18
C PHE A 341 13.80 10.42 7.92
N VAL A 342 14.88 9.73 8.31
CA VAL A 342 14.77 8.49 9.08
C VAL A 342 14.12 8.74 10.44
N ASP A 343 14.57 9.79 11.11
CA ASP A 343 14.06 10.29 12.39
C ASP A 343 14.53 11.74 12.62
N ALA A 344 14.12 12.33 13.74
CA ALA A 344 14.47 13.71 14.09
C ALA A 344 15.98 13.90 14.33
N ASP A 345 16.67 12.88 14.86
CA ASP A 345 18.11 12.94 15.15
C ASP A 345 18.91 12.92 13.84
N GLN A 346 18.49 12.08 12.89
CA GLN A 346 19.08 11.99 11.56
C GLN A 346 18.83 13.29 10.77
N ARG A 347 17.63 13.88 10.85
CA ARG A 347 17.37 15.22 10.27
C ARG A 347 18.35 16.27 10.81
N GLN A 348 18.56 16.28 12.13
CA GLN A 348 19.51 17.21 12.75
C GLN A 348 20.96 16.91 12.32
N GLY A 349 21.33 15.63 12.24
CA GLY A 349 22.65 15.19 11.75
C GLY A 349 22.93 15.67 10.33
N VAL A 350 21.95 15.56 9.43
CA VAL A 350 22.04 16.06 8.05
C VAL A 350 22.21 17.58 8.00
N LEU A 351 21.43 18.32 8.80
CA LEU A 351 21.54 19.78 8.87
C LEU A 351 22.88 20.24 9.48
N ASN A 352 23.42 19.50 10.44
CA ASN A 352 24.74 19.75 11.03
C ASN A 352 25.85 19.47 10.01
N ALA A 353 25.80 18.33 9.31
CA ALA A 353 26.78 18.01 8.28
C ALA A 353 26.83 19.07 7.17
N LEU A 354 25.68 19.62 6.80
CA LEU A 354 25.60 20.71 5.83
C LEU A 354 26.14 22.04 6.39
N GLN A 355 25.91 22.31 7.68
CA GLN A 355 26.51 23.46 8.37
C GLN A 355 28.04 23.34 8.39
N ASP A 356 28.58 22.17 8.72
CA ASP A 356 30.03 21.92 8.71
C ASP A 356 30.64 22.15 7.32
N ALA A 357 29.90 21.80 6.25
CA ALA A 357 30.34 22.04 4.88
C ALA A 357 30.36 23.54 4.53
N LEU A 358 29.36 24.28 5.02
CA LEU A 358 29.26 25.73 4.85
C LEU A 358 30.38 26.46 5.60
N ASP A 359 30.63 26.11 6.86
CA ASP A 359 31.67 26.74 7.67
C ASP A 359 33.06 26.53 7.04
N LYS A 360 33.36 25.31 6.57
CA LYS A 360 34.59 25.04 5.81
C LYS A 360 34.70 25.78 4.48
N ALA A 361 33.59 26.14 3.85
CA ALA A 361 33.63 26.94 2.64
C ALA A 361 33.92 28.41 2.96
N ILE A 362 33.36 28.94 4.05
CA ILE A 362 33.63 30.29 4.54
C ILE A 362 35.08 30.43 5.01
N GLU A 363 35.60 29.48 5.79
CA GLU A 363 37.02 29.47 6.20
C GLU A 363 37.97 29.53 5.00
N ARG A 364 37.68 28.77 3.93
CA ARG A 364 38.46 28.81 2.68
C ARG A 364 38.37 30.13 1.93
N GLU A 365 37.28 30.87 2.06
CA GLU A 365 37.13 32.21 1.48
C GLU A 365 37.95 33.22 2.27
N GLU A 366 37.93 33.14 3.60
CA GLU A 366 38.71 34.01 4.50
C GLU A 366 40.23 33.78 4.41
N GLU A 367 40.67 32.55 4.16
CA GLU A 367 42.09 32.21 3.97
C GLU A 367 42.61 32.51 2.55
N GLY A 368 41.71 32.60 1.56
CA GLY A 368 42.04 32.72 0.14
C GLY A 368 41.80 34.11 -0.48
N GLY A 369 41.11 35.01 0.23
CA GLY A 369 40.92 36.42 -0.11
C GLY A 369 42.00 37.32 0.48
#